data_AF-A0A5E7U0I1-F1
#
_entry.id   AF-A0A5E7U0I1-F1
#
_cell.length_a   1.000
_cell.length_b   1.000
_cell.length_c   1.000
_cell.angle_alpha   90.00
_cell.angle_beta   90.00
_cell.angle_gamma   90.00
#
_symmetry.space_group_name_H-M   'P 1'
#
loop_
_entity.id
_entity.type
_entity.pdbx_description
1 polymer ?
#
loop_
_entity_poly.entity_id
_entity_poly.type
_entity_poly.pdbx_seq_one_letter_code
_entity_poly.pdbx_strand_id
1 'polypeptide(L)'
;MTPTFIRQLVIHTICNVIGAPPEEVTALDRVELNTRDWEQVFSRLEATLDIQTGMLTSAERSFSIYALTCVLHTKLTDDMIT
;
A
#
# COMPACT_ATOMS: atom_id res chain seq x y z
N MET A 1 0.36 -2.05 -15.27
CA MET A 1 1.22 -2.70 -14.24
C MET A 1 0.50 -3.97 -13.77
N THR A 2 1.19 -5.08 -13.42
CA THR A 2 0.48 -6.31 -13.01
C THR A 2 0.05 -6.25 -11.53
N PRO A 3 -1.07 -6.87 -11.14
CA PRO A 3 -1.47 -6.98 -9.74
C PRO A 3 -0.40 -7.60 -8.84
N THR A 4 0.35 -8.58 -9.35
CA THR A 4 1.46 -9.23 -8.62
C THR A 4 2.57 -8.25 -8.28
N PHE A 5 2.95 -7.37 -9.23
CA PHE A 5 3.95 -6.34 -8.97
C PHE A 5 3.48 -5.35 -7.90
N ILE A 6 2.24 -4.87 -8.00
CA ILE A 6 1.67 -3.94 -7.02
C ILE A 6 1.64 -4.57 -5.62
N ARG A 7 1.24 -5.85 -5.52
CA ARG A 7 1.25 -6.58 -4.26
C ARG A 7 2.65 -6.66 -3.66
N GLN A 8 3.67 -6.98 -4.48
CA GLN A 8 5.06 -7.02 -4.03
C GLN A 8 5.56 -5.65 -3.58
N LEU A 9 5.21 -4.58 -4.29
CA LEU A 9 5.54 -3.21 -3.91
C LEU A 9 4.91 -2.82 -2.56
N VAL A 10 3.63 -3.15 -2.35
CA VAL A 10 2.94 -2.91 -1.07
C VAL A 10 3.67 -3.62 0.08
N ILE A 11 3.93 -4.93 -0.06
CA ILE A 11 4.62 -5.71 0.96
C ILE A 11 6.01 -5.15 1.23
N HIS A 12 6.80 -4.87 0.18
CA HIS A 12 8.13 -4.32 0.31
C HIS A 12 8.13 -2.97 1.03
N THR A 13 7.18 -2.10 0.70
CA THR A 13 7.05 -0.78 1.34
C THR A 13 6.73 -0.91 2.83
N ILE A 14 5.81 -1.80 3.18
CA ILE A 14 5.46 -2.08 4.58
C ILE A 14 6.69 -2.59 5.34
N CYS A 15 7.35 -3.64 4.83
CA CYS A 15 8.57 -4.19 5.44
C CYS A 15 9.64 -3.12 5.68
N ASN A 16 9.83 -2.21 4.72
CA ASN A 16 10.82 -1.14 4.83
C ASN A 16 10.44 -0.09 5.90
N VAL A 17 9.14 0.18 6.11
CA VAL A 17 8.68 1.14 7.11
C VAL A 17 8.69 0.53 8.51
N ILE A 18 8.10 -0.65 8.70
CA ILE A 18 7.90 -1.23 10.04
C ILE A 18 9.06 -2.14 10.48
N GLY A 19 10.00 -2.45 9.58
CA GLY A 19 11.15 -3.33 9.86
C GLY A 19 10.82 -4.82 9.99
N ALA A 20 9.59 -5.22 9.63
CA ALA A 20 9.15 -6.61 9.70
C ALA A 20 9.59 -7.42 8.46
N PRO A 21 9.90 -8.71 8.62
CA PRO A 21 10.23 -9.57 7.50
C PRO A 21 9.02 -9.80 6.58
N PRO A 22 9.23 -10.07 5.27
CA PRO A 22 8.14 -10.30 4.33
C PRO A 22 7.22 -11.46 4.70
N GLU A 23 7.74 -12.50 5.36
CA GLU A 23 6.98 -13.67 5.79
C GLU A 23 5.90 -13.31 6.82
N GLU A 24 6.22 -12.42 7.76
CA GLU A 24 5.27 -11.91 8.75
C GLU A 24 4.20 -11.06 8.07
N VAL A 25 4.61 -10.11 7.23
CA VAL A 25 3.67 -9.19 6.54
C VAL A 25 2.73 -9.94 5.58
N THR A 26 3.24 -10.96 4.88
CA THR A 26 2.42 -11.76 3.94
C THR A 26 1.43 -12.67 4.62
N ALA A 27 1.71 -13.10 5.85
CA ALA A 27 0.81 -13.92 6.66
C ALA A 27 -0.33 -13.11 7.31
N LEU A 28 -0.23 -11.78 7.34
CA LEU A 28 -1.27 -10.92 7.91
C LEU A 28 -2.50 -10.84 7.00
N ASP A 29 -3.67 -11.12 7.57
CA ASP A 29 -4.96 -10.85 6.92
C ASP A 29 -5.20 -9.33 6.79
N ARG A 30 -4.85 -8.59 7.86
CA ARG A 30 -4.88 -7.14 7.95
C ARG A 30 -3.59 -6.61 8.54
N VAL A 31 -3.12 -5.49 8.00
CA VAL A 31 -1.97 -4.74 8.51
C VAL A 31 -2.51 -3.59 9.33
N GLU A 32 -2.07 -3.46 10.58
CA GLU A 32 -2.40 -2.33 11.47
C GLU A 32 -1.14 -1.48 11.67
N LEU A 33 -1.27 -0.17 11.46
CA LEU A 33 -0.15 0.77 11.53
C LEU A 33 -0.48 1.90 12.49
N ASN A 34 0.53 2.39 13.22
CA ASN A 34 0.39 3.67 13.90
C ASN A 34 0.34 4.82 12.87
N THR A 35 -0.01 6.04 13.32
CA THR A 35 -0.14 7.20 12.42
C THR A 35 1.13 7.49 11.62
N ARG A 36 2.31 7.37 12.23
CA ARG A 36 3.58 7.64 11.54
C ARG A 36 3.85 6.62 10.44
N ASP A 37 3.68 5.33 10.74
CA ASP A 37 3.96 4.25 9.79
C ASP A 37 2.93 4.27 8.66
N TRP A 38 1.67 4.59 8.98
CA TRP A 38 0.62 4.83 7.99
C TRP A 38 1.03 5.91 6.99
N GLU A 39 1.38 7.10 7.48
CA GLU A 39 1.82 8.22 6.64
C GLU A 39 3.03 7.85 5.78
N GLN A 40 4.02 7.16 6.36
CA GLN A 40 5.20 6.73 5.62
C GLN A 40 4.91 5.69 4.54
N VAL A 41 4.06 4.70 4.82
CA VAL A 41 3.67 3.68 3.84
C VAL A 41 2.94 4.34 2.67
N PHE A 42 1.90 5.14 2.95
CA PHE A 42 1.09 5.73 1.88
C PHE A 42 1.83 6.83 1.12
N SER A 43 2.66 7.65 1.78
CA SER A 43 3.49 8.65 1.08
C SER A 43 4.45 7.99 0.09
N ARG A 44 5.08 6.87 0.47
CA ARG A 44 5.99 6.14 -0.41
C ARG A 44 5.26 5.45 -1.56
N LEU A 45 4.10 4.85 -1.30
CA LEU A 45 3.29 4.20 -2.34
C LEU A 45 2.79 5.21 -3.36
N GLU A 46 2.23 6.33 -2.90
CA GLU A 46 1.75 7.42 -3.76
C GLU A 46 2.87 8.00 -4.61
N ALA A 47 4.04 8.30 -4.01
CA ALA A 47 5.19 8.83 -4.74
C ALA A 47 5.80 7.82 -5.73
N THR A 48 5.83 6.53 -5.39
CA THR A 48 6.40 5.49 -6.26
C THR A 48 5.51 5.19 -7.46
N LEU A 49 4.20 5.25 -7.26
CA LEU A 49 3.20 4.97 -8.28
C LEU A 49 2.75 6.21 -9.04
N ASP A 50 3.16 7.40 -8.59
CA ASP A 50 2.73 8.71 -9.09
C ASP A 50 1.19 8.86 -9.09
N ILE A 51 0.55 8.46 -7.98
CA ILE A 51 -0.91 8.53 -7.82
C ILE A 51 -1.29 9.19 -6.50
N GLN A 52 -2.54 9.67 -6.42
CA GLN A 52 -3.16 10.09 -5.17
C GLN A 52 -4.24 9.08 -4.76
N THR A 53 -3.97 8.37 -3.65
CA THR A 53 -4.93 7.40 -3.10
C THR A 53 -5.94 8.05 -2.17
N GLY A 54 -5.56 9.17 -1.53
CA GLY A 54 -6.35 9.82 -0.48
C GLY A 54 -6.27 9.11 0.87
N MET A 55 -5.45 8.05 0.99
CA MET A 55 -5.32 7.27 2.22
C MET A 55 -4.55 8.03 3.30
N LEU A 56 -3.68 8.99 2.94
CA LEU A 56 -2.96 9.83 3.89
C LEU A 56 -3.90 10.57 4.87
N THR A 57 -5.07 11.00 4.38
CA THR A 57 -6.06 11.73 5.20
C THR A 57 -7.13 10.84 5.81
N SER A 58 -7.07 9.52 5.56
CA SER A 58 -8.02 8.57 6.13
C SER A 58 -7.88 8.52 7.66
N ALA A 59 -9.00 8.33 8.36
CA ALA A 59 -9.00 8.00 9.79
C ALA A 59 -8.68 6.52 10.06
N GLU A 60 -8.74 5.67 9.01
CA GLU A 60 -8.42 4.25 9.13
C GLU A 60 -6.93 4.05 9.37
N ARG A 61 -6.61 3.03 10.16
CA ARG A 61 -5.23 2.63 10.48
C ARG A 61 -4.98 1.15 10.23
N SER A 62 -5.92 0.48 9.56
CA SER A 62 -5.78 -0.90 9.16
C SER A 62 -6.29 -1.13 7.74
N PHE A 63 -5.62 -1.99 7.00
CA PHE A 63 -6.02 -2.38 5.65
C PHE A 63 -5.67 -3.83 5.34
N SER A 64 -6.40 -4.44 4.41
CA SER A 64 -5.98 -5.71 3.81
C SER A 64 -5.01 -5.43 2.66
N ILE A 65 -3.90 -6.17 2.60
CA ILE A 65 -2.94 -6.08 1.49
C ILE A 65 -3.62 -6.36 0.15
N TYR A 66 -4.57 -7.31 0.12
CA TYR A 66 -5.33 -7.62 -1.09
C TYR A 66 -6.20 -6.43 -1.52
N ALA A 67 -7.00 -5.88 -0.60
CA ALA A 67 -7.87 -4.74 -0.90
C ALA A 67 -7.07 -3.53 -1.39
N LEU A 68 -5.93 -3.22 -0.72
CA LEU A 68 -5.05 -2.15 -1.14
C LEU A 68 -4.46 -2.40 -2.54
N THR A 69 -4.03 -3.63 -2.83
CA THR A 69 -3.53 -4.00 -4.17
C THR A 69 -4.59 -3.73 -5.25
N CYS A 70 -5.85 -4.09 -5.00
CA CYS A 70 -6.94 -3.83 -5.94
C CYS A 70 -7.16 -2.33 -6.15
N VAL A 71 -7.22 -1.54 -5.07
CA VAL A 71 -7.40 -0.07 -5.16
C VAL A 71 -6.28 0.57 -5.98
N LEU A 72 -5.02 0.23 -5.69
CA LEU A 72 -3.86 0.75 -6.42
C LEU A 72 -3.88 0.34 -7.89
N HIS A 73 -4.25 -0.91 -8.19
CA HIS A 73 -4.34 -1.40 -9.57
C HIS A 73 -5.43 -0.66 -10.36
N THR A 74 -6.61 -0.46 -9.77
CA THR A 74 -7.68 0.32 -10.39
C THR A 74 -7.25 1.75 -10.64
N LYS A 75 -6.68 2.43 -9.63
CA LYS A 75 -6.18 3.80 -9.75
C LYS A 75 -5.18 3.95 -10.89
N LEU A 76 -4.18 3.06 -10.95
CA LEU A 76 -3.19 3.07 -12.02
C LEU A 76 -3.78 2.78 -13.40
N THR A 77 -4.87 2.02 -13.48
CA THR A 77 -5.54 1.75 -14.76
C THR A 77 -6.37 2.96 -15.20
N ASP A 78 -7.05 3.63 -14.27
CA ASP A 78 -7.83 4.83 -14.54
C ASP A 78 -6.93 6.01 -14.98
N ASP A 79 -5.78 6.17 -14.33
CA ASP A 79 -4.82 7.23 -14.64
C ASP A 79 -4.18 7.06 -16.03
N MET A 80 -4.04 5.81 -16.50
CA MET A 80 -3.52 5.50 -17.85
C MET A 80 -4.54 5.76 -18.98
N ILE A 81 -5.83 5.93 -18.67
CA ILE A 81 -6.90 6.14 -19.67
C ILE A 81 -7.14 7.63 -19.94
N THR A 82 -6.52 8.52 -19.16
CA THR A 82 -6.67 9.98 -19.27
C THR A 82 -5.53 10.60 -20.07
#